data_AF-A0A4Y2TXR6-F1
#
_entry.id   AF-A0A4Y2TXR6-F1
#
_cell.length_a   1.000
_cell.length_b   1.000
_cell.length_c   1.000
_cell.angle_alpha   90.00
_cell.angle_beta   90.00
_cell.angle_gamma   90.00
#
_symmetry.space_group_name_H-M   'P 1'
#
loop_
_entity.id
_entity.type
_entity.pdbx_description
1 polymer ?
#
loop_
_entity_poly.entity_id
_entity_poly.type
_entity_poly.pdbx_seq_one_letter_code
_entity_poly.pdbx_strand_id
1 'polypeptide(L)'
;MIKQLQSKPSKSSRILMAAIRTREILEHLFPHMKTWFATQRFDDDEEFHSGVRAWLKSQASKFYDDGVNKLVYRCDKCLNLYGDYIEKLLNNLPFKCN
;
A
#
# COMPACT_ATOMS: atom_id res chain seq x y z
N MET A 1 -12.14 14.02 -30.31
CA MET A 1 -11.10 13.02 -30.00
C MET A 1 -10.20 13.60 -28.91
N ILE A 2 -10.60 13.49 -27.64
CA ILE A 2 -9.85 14.07 -26.51
C ILE A 2 -8.84 13.01 -26.05
N LYS A 3 -7.55 13.27 -26.25
CA LYS A 3 -6.49 12.44 -25.67
C LYS A 3 -6.50 12.68 -24.16
N GLN A 4 -6.78 11.63 -23.38
CA GLN A 4 -6.54 11.62 -21.94
C GLN A 4 -5.05 11.91 -21.70
N LEU A 5 -4.74 13.12 -21.25
CA LEU A 5 -3.41 13.49 -20.78
C LEU A 5 -3.17 12.77 -19.45
N GLN A 6 -2.60 11.57 -19.50
CA GLN A 6 -2.02 10.96 -18.31
C GLN A 6 -0.71 11.70 -18.00
N SER A 7 -0.82 12.86 -17.35
CA SER A 7 0.35 13.59 -16.88
C SER A 7 1.05 12.72 -15.83
N LYS A 8 2.38 12.61 -15.94
CA LYS A 8 3.16 11.87 -14.96
C LYS A 8 3.01 12.56 -13.61
N PRO A 9 2.65 11.83 -12.53
CA PRO A 9 2.53 12.43 -11.21
C PRO A 9 3.85 13.08 -10.80
N SER A 10 3.77 14.23 -10.11
CA SER A 10 4.93 14.97 -9.61
C SER A 10 5.81 14.08 -8.71
N LYS A 11 7.08 14.44 -8.50
CA LYS A 11 7.99 13.65 -7.64
C LYS A 11 7.39 13.41 -6.24
N SER A 12 6.75 14.42 -5.64
CA SER A 12 6.06 14.28 -4.34
C SER A 12 4.83 13.39 -4.42
N SER A 13 4.04 13.48 -5.50
CA SER A 13 2.91 12.58 -5.73
C SER A 13 3.37 11.14 -5.98
N ARG A 14 4.52 10.92 -6.63
CA ARG A 14 5.13 9.60 -6.82
C ARG A 14 5.64 9.00 -5.51
N ILE A 15 6.24 9.82 -4.65
CA ILE A 15 6.69 9.39 -3.31
C ILE A 15 5.47 9.05 -2.43
N LEU A 16 4.42 9.87 -2.46
CA LEU A 16 3.17 9.61 -1.74
C LEU A 16 2.49 8.33 -2.25
N MET A 17 2.34 8.17 -3.56
CA MET A 17 1.77 6.97 -4.17
C MET A 17 2.63 5.73 -3.88
N ALA A 18 3.96 5.86 -3.83
CA ALA A 18 4.86 4.77 -3.43
C ALA A 18 4.77 4.46 -1.93
N ALA A 19 4.65 5.46 -1.06
CA ALA A 19 4.48 5.27 0.38
C ALA A 19 3.13 4.63 0.72
N ILE A 20 2.06 5.09 0.06
CA ILE A 20 0.71 4.50 0.08
C ILE A 20 0.78 3.05 -0.43
N ARG A 21 1.34 2.82 -1.63
CA ARG A 21 1.44 1.48 -2.23
C ARG A 21 2.28 0.51 -1.41
N THR A 22 3.36 0.97 -0.78
CA THR A 22 4.20 0.14 0.08
C THR A 22 3.52 -0.13 1.40
N ARG A 23 2.83 0.84 2.03
CA ARG A 23 2.19 0.64 3.35
C ARG A 23 0.88 -0.17 3.28
N GLU A 24 0.16 -0.11 2.17
CA GLU A 24 -1.20 -0.64 2.07
C GLU A 24 -1.29 -2.11 1.65
N ILE A 25 -0.39 -2.56 0.76
CA ILE A 25 -0.26 -4.00 0.45
C ILE A 25 0.20 -4.75 1.72
N LEU A 26 1.04 -4.11 2.54
CA LEU A 26 1.49 -4.66 3.82
C LEU A 26 0.33 -4.83 4.80
N GLU A 27 -0.65 -3.93 4.88
CA GLU A 27 -1.70 -4.02 5.91
C GLU A 27 -2.61 -5.26 5.81
N HIS A 28 -2.87 -5.77 4.61
CA HIS A 28 -3.66 -7.01 4.44
C HIS A 28 -2.77 -8.25 4.40
N LEU A 29 -1.58 -8.18 3.80
CA LEU A 29 -0.71 -9.34 3.64
C LEU A 29 0.14 -9.65 4.88
N PHE A 30 0.74 -8.62 5.51
CA PHE A 30 1.72 -8.81 6.60
C PHE A 30 1.13 -9.39 7.88
N PRO A 31 -0.09 -9.06 8.34
CA PRO A 31 -0.63 -9.67 9.54
C PRO A 31 -0.70 -11.20 9.40
N HIS A 32 -1.18 -11.68 8.25
CA HIS A 32 -1.28 -13.10 7.96
C HIS A 32 0.10 -13.77 7.81
N MET A 33 1.05 -13.09 7.14
CA MET A 33 2.43 -13.57 7.05
C MET A 33 3.11 -13.65 8.41
N LYS A 34 2.92 -12.66 9.30
CA LYS A 34 3.49 -12.67 10.65
C LYS A 34 2.97 -13.83 11.48
N THR A 35 1.66 -14.09 11.43
CA THR A 35 1.06 -15.24 12.11
C THR A 35 1.61 -16.55 11.56
N TRP A 36 1.77 -16.67 10.24
CA TRP A 36 2.39 -17.85 9.65
C TRP A 36 3.85 -18.00 10.08
N PHE A 37 4.67 -16.95 9.97
CA PHE A 37 6.06 -16.97 10.39
C PHE A 37 6.25 -17.37 11.86
N ALA A 38 5.35 -16.95 12.75
CA ALA A 38 5.39 -17.35 14.15
C ALA A 38 5.25 -18.87 14.38
N THR A 39 4.74 -19.60 13.39
CA THR A 39 4.57 -21.07 13.43
C THR A 39 5.66 -21.84 12.70
N GLN A 40 6.53 -21.16 11.96
CA GLN A 40 7.56 -21.79 11.14
C GLN A 40 8.94 -21.62 11.78
N ARG A 41 9.84 -22.56 11.48
CA ARG A 41 11.28 -22.41 11.68
C ARG A 41 11.95 -22.67 10.34
N PHE A 42 13.02 -21.96 10.07
CA PHE A 42 13.81 -22.11 8.86
C PHE A 42 15.27 -22.23 9.29
N ASP A 43 15.98 -23.19 8.72
CA ASP A 43 17.38 -23.46 9.01
C ASP A 43 18.31 -22.57 8.18
N ASP A 44 17.88 -22.15 6.98
CA ASP A 44 18.61 -21.23 6.11
C ASP A 44 17.71 -20.33 5.23
N ASP A 45 18.36 -19.41 4.52
CA ASP A 45 17.69 -18.43 3.66
C ASP A 45 17.00 -19.06 2.45
N GLU A 46 17.52 -20.16 1.89
CA GLU A 46 16.91 -20.86 0.76
C GLU A 46 15.60 -21.54 1.18
N GLU A 47 15.60 -22.19 2.34
CA GLU A 47 14.41 -22.76 2.96
C GLU A 47 13.38 -21.67 3.26
N PHE A 48 13.80 -20.56 3.88
CA PHE A 48 12.94 -19.41 4.13
C PHE A 48 12.28 -18.89 2.83
N HIS A 49 13.09 -18.65 1.79
CA HIS A 49 12.61 -18.16 0.51
C HIS A 49 11.64 -19.14 -0.17
N SER A 50 11.93 -20.44 -0.11
CA SER A 50 11.06 -21.47 -0.66
C SER A 50 9.73 -21.58 0.10
N GLY A 51 9.77 -21.53 1.43
CA GLY A 51 8.60 -21.56 2.31
C GLY A 51 7.70 -20.35 2.09
N VAL A 52 8.27 -19.14 2.00
CA VAL A 52 7.49 -17.93 1.70
C VAL A 52 6.81 -18.03 0.34
N ARG A 53 7.50 -18.53 -0.69
CA ARG A 53 6.90 -18.74 -2.03
C ARG A 53 5.77 -19.76 -1.99
N ALA A 54 5.93 -20.85 -1.25
CA ALA A 54 4.90 -21.88 -1.10
C ALA A 54 3.68 -21.34 -0.36
N TRP A 55 3.89 -20.62 0.74
CA TRP A 55 2.81 -19.99 1.50
C TRP A 55 2.02 -18.98 0.68
N LEU A 56 2.69 -18.13 -0.10
CA LEU A 56 2.01 -17.20 -1.00
C LEU A 56 1.14 -17.97 -2.02
N LYS A 57 1.69 -19.03 -2.63
CA LYS A 57 0.93 -19.86 -3.59
C LYS A 57 -0.25 -20.61 -2.95
N SER A 58 -0.20 -20.90 -1.66
CA SER A 58 -1.28 -21.60 -0.96
C SER A 58 -2.44 -20.68 -0.56
N GLN A 59 -2.29 -19.35 -0.65
CA GLN A 59 -3.38 -18.44 -0.34
C GLN A 59 -4.46 -18.49 -1.42
N ALA A 60 -5.73 -18.43 -1.01
CA ALA A 60 -6.85 -18.42 -1.94
C ALA A 60 -6.86 -17.15 -2.80
N SER A 61 -7.33 -17.21 -4.06
CA SER A 61 -7.49 -16.02 -4.91
C SER A 61 -8.24 -14.90 -4.19
N LYS A 62 -9.33 -15.26 -3.49
CA LYS A 62 -10.14 -14.33 -2.70
C LYS A 62 -9.33 -13.54 -1.68
N PHE A 63 -8.29 -14.14 -1.09
CA PHE A 63 -7.42 -13.42 -0.14
C PHE A 63 -6.72 -12.24 -0.81
N TYR A 64 -6.23 -12.42 -2.04
CA TYR A 64 -5.62 -11.34 -2.81
C TYR A 64 -6.67 -10.34 -3.30
N ASP A 65 -7.83 -10.83 -3.76
CA ASP A 65 -8.93 -9.98 -4.21
C ASP A 65 -9.42 -9.06 -3.08
N ASP A 66 -9.57 -9.57 -1.86
CA ASP A 66 -9.95 -8.79 -0.68
C ASP A 66 -8.89 -7.72 -0.34
N GLY A 67 -7.60 -8.06 -0.45
CA GLY A 67 -6.51 -7.11 -0.25
C GLY A 67 -6.50 -5.99 -1.30
N VAL A 68 -6.71 -6.34 -2.57
CA VAL A 68 -6.80 -5.39 -3.69
C VAL A 68 -8.04 -4.51 -3.55
N ASN A 69 -9.18 -5.06 -3.18
CA ASN A 69 -10.41 -4.29 -2.98
C ASN A 69 -10.30 -3.29 -1.82
N LYS A 70 -9.65 -3.67 -0.72
CA LYS A 70 -9.33 -2.75 0.38
C LYS A 70 -8.42 -1.61 -0.08
N LEU A 71 -7.44 -1.90 -0.94
CA LEU A 71 -6.57 -0.89 -1.53
C LEU A 71 -7.36 0.10 -2.39
N VAL A 72 -8.23 -0.40 -3.27
CA VAL A 72 -9.10 0.42 -4.11
C VAL A 72 -10.00 1.33 -3.26
N TYR A 73 -10.67 0.76 -2.24
CA TYR A 73 -11.53 1.52 -1.33
C TYR A 73 -10.79 2.63 -0.60
N ARG A 74 -9.55 2.37 -0.15
CA ARG A 74 -8.74 3.38 0.53
C ARG A 74 -8.26 4.47 -0.41
N CYS A 75 -7.82 4.11 -1.61
CA CYS A 75 -7.45 5.08 -2.64
C CYS A 75 -8.64 5.99 -2.97
N ASP A 76 -9.82 5.40 -3.16
CA ASP A 76 -11.07 6.12 -3.39
C ASP A 76 -11.40 7.06 -2.22
N LYS A 77 -11.29 6.60 -0.96
CA LYS A 77 -11.44 7.48 0.20
C LYS A 77 -10.41 8.59 0.28
N CYS A 78 -9.14 8.33 -0.01
CA CYS A 78 -8.10 9.35 -0.02
C CYS A 78 -8.35 10.42 -1.09
N LEU A 79 -8.89 10.03 -2.24
CA LEU A 79 -9.27 10.94 -3.32
C LEU A 79 -10.55 11.73 -2.97
N ASN A 80 -11.56 11.06 -2.41
CA ASN A 80 -12.85 11.66 -2.06
C ASN A 80 -12.79 12.56 -0.82
N LEU A 81 -11.76 12.42 0.03
CA LEU A 81 -11.44 13.36 1.11
C LEU A 81 -10.77 14.66 0.60
N TYR A 82 -10.69 14.88 -0.71
CA TYR A 82 -10.36 16.16 -1.37
C TYR A 82 -9.25 16.98 -0.69
N GLY A 83 -8.15 16.35 -0.27
CA GLY A 83 -7.02 17.09 0.31
C GLY A 83 -7.31 17.79 1.65
N ASP A 84 -8.40 17.45 2.36
CA ASP A 84 -8.70 17.98 3.71
C ASP A 84 -7.65 17.53 4.75
N TYR A 85 -6.91 16.46 4.42
CA TYR A 85 -5.70 16.06 5.13
C TYR A 85 -4.51 17.02 4.89
N ILE A 86 -4.44 17.67 3.73
CA ILE A 86 -3.36 18.58 3.33
C ILE A 86 -3.62 20.01 3.83
N GLU A 87 -4.86 20.48 3.78
CA GLU A 87 -5.21 21.84 4.25
C GLU A 87 -4.98 22.00 5.76
N LYS A 88 -5.36 21.00 6.58
CA LYS A 88 -5.05 21.00 8.03
C LYS A 88 -3.56 20.85 8.35
N LEU A 89 -2.78 20.19 7.49
CA LEU A 89 -1.33 20.06 7.67
C LEU A 89 -0.61 21.37 7.32
N LEU A 90 -1.07 22.09 6.31
CA LEU A 90 -0.54 23.39 5.89
C LEU A 90 -0.95 24.51 6.86
N ASN A 91 -2.17 24.48 7.40
CA ASN A 91 -2.69 25.51 8.30
C ASN A 91 -2.09 25.50 9.72
N ASN A 92 -1.35 24.45 10.09
CA ASN A 92 -0.63 24.37 11.37
C ASN A 92 0.90 24.53 11.25
N LEU A 93 1.41 24.80 10.04
CA LEU A 93 2.83 25.12 9.84
C LEU A 93 3.04 26.64 9.93
N PRO A 94 4.09 27.14 10.60
CA PRO A 94 4.29 28.56 10.89
C PRO A 94 4.67 29.41 9.66
N PHE A 95 4.53 28.88 8.45
CA PHE A 95 4.90 29.59 7.23
C PHE A 95 3.66 30.12 6.53
N LYS A 96 3.22 31.31 6.95
CA LYS A 96 2.48 32.20 6.06
C LYS A 96 3.47 32.79 5.07
N CYS A 97 3.40 32.37 3.81
CA CYS A 97 4.08 33.08 2.73
C CYS A 97 3.25 34.30 2.34
N ASN A 98 3.90 35.46 2.48
CA ASN A 98 3.49 36.76 1.97
C ASN A 98 3.59 36.80 0.43
#